data_AF-A0A7J2RD59-F1
#
_entry.id   AF-A0A7J2RD59-F1
#
_cell.length_a   1.000
_cell.length_b   1.000
_cell.length_c   1.000
_cell.angle_alpha   90.00
_cell.angle_beta   90.00
_cell.angle_gamma   90.00
#
_symmetry.space_group_name_H-M   'P 1'
#
loop_
_entity.id
_entity.type
_entity.pdbx_description
1 polymer ?
#
loop_
_entity_poly.entity_id
_entity_poly.type
_entity_poly.pdbx_seq_one_letter_code
_entity_poly.pdbx_strand_id
1 'polypeptide(L)' 'MFLEPNEYGNLLCPYCSFALIPILREWLKPPRVTDYICHRCQKGFEVGGKENILTFIKEKANEKTQV' A
#
# COMPACT_ATOMS: atom_id res chain seq x y z
N MET A 1 5.28 -9.24 4.77
CA MET A 1 4.16 -10.19 4.80
C MET A 1 3.75 -10.41 3.36
N PHE A 2 3.60 -11.66 2.89
CA PHE A 2 3.02 -11.90 1.57
C PHE A 2 1.51 -11.69 1.67
N LEU A 3 0.95 -10.84 0.81
CA LEU A 3 -0.49 -10.63 0.74
C LEU A 3 -0.99 -11.25 -0.57
N GLU A 4 -1.91 -12.20 -0.44
CA GLU A 4 -2.57 -12.81 -1.58
C GLU A 4 -3.77 -11.95 -2.00
N PRO A 5 -3.99 -11.73 -3.30
CA PRO A 5 -5.19 -11.06 -3.79
C PRO A 5 -6.43 -11.93 -3.55
N ASN A 6 -7.57 -11.28 -3.31
CA ASN A 6 -8.87 -11.97 -3.23
C ASN A 6 -9.38 -12.41 -4.61
N GLU A 7 -10.58 -13.01 -4.65
CA GLU A 7 -11.25 -13.45 -5.89
C GLU A 7 -11.44 -12.35 -6.94
N TYR A 8 -11.40 -11.07 -6.52
CA TYR A 8 -11.52 -9.89 -7.38
C TYR A 8 -10.15 -9.29 -7.77
N GLY A 9 -9.04 -9.92 -7.38
CA GLY A 9 -7.68 -9.42 -7.67
C GLY A 9 -7.20 -8.31 -6.73
N ASN A 10 -7.95 -7.99 -5.66
CA ASN A 10 -7.59 -6.92 -4.74
C ASN A 10 -6.76 -7.44 -3.57
N LEU A 11 -5.67 -6.74 -3.25
CA LEU A 11 -4.93 -6.98 -2.00
C LEU A 11 -5.74 -6.46 -0.81
N LEU A 12 -5.80 -7.23 0.27
CA LEU A 12 -6.54 -6.87 1.47
C LEU A 12 -5.61 -6.37 2.58
N CYS A 13 -6.07 -5.38 3.33
CA CYS A 13 -5.36 -4.85 4.48
C CYS A 13 -5.33 -5.90 5.59
N PRO A 14 -4.16 -6.29 6.12
CA PRO A 14 -4.07 -7.33 7.15
C PRO A 14 -4.65 -6.90 8.51
N TYR A 15 -4.92 -5.60 8.70
CA TYR A 15 -5.44 -5.06 9.96
C TYR A 15 -6.96 -4.92 9.98
N CYS A 16 -7.61 -4.77 8.83
CA CYS A 16 -9.05 -4.49 8.78
C CYS A 16 -9.78 -5.18 7.62
N SER A 17 -9.09 -6.04 6.88
CA SER A 17 -9.59 -6.86 5.77
C SER A 17 -10.23 -6.07 4.62
N PHE A 18 -10.00 -4.76 4.56
CA PHE A 18 -10.51 -3.89 3.50
C PHE A 18 -9.53 -3.81 2.33
N ALA A 19 -10.03 -3.54 1.13
CA ALA A 19 -9.20 -3.43 -0.07
C ALA A 19 -8.12 -2.34 0.07
N LEU A 20 -6.91 -2.68 -0.36
CA LEU A 20 -5.78 -1.77 -0.51
C LEU A 20 -5.84 -1.12 -1.88
N ILE A 21 -5.57 0.19 -1.92
CA ILE A 21 -5.48 0.98 -3.14
C ILE A 21 -4.02 1.09 -3.54
N PRO A 22 -3.62 0.70 -4.77
CA PRO A 22 -2.26 0.88 -5.25
C PRO A 22 -1.94 2.35 -5.51
N ILE A 23 -0.74 2.77 -5.12
CA ILE A 23 -0.16 4.06 -5.45
C ILE A 23 0.83 3.85 -6.58
N LEU A 24 0.49 4.38 -7.75
CA LEU A 24 1.30 4.36 -8.96
C LEU A 24 2.29 5.52 -8.94
N ARG A 25 3.58 5.23 -9.13
CA ARG A 25 4.60 6.25 -9.39
C ARG A 25 4.80 6.38 -10.89
N GLU A 26 4.08 7.33 -11.49
CA GLU A 26 4.09 7.60 -12.93
C GLU A 26 5.44 8.12 -13.45
N TRP A 27 6.30 8.63 -12.57
CA TRP A 27 7.64 9.09 -12.90
C TRP A 27 8.65 7.95 -13.13
N LEU A 28 8.29 6.70 -12.81
CA LEU A 28 9.05 5.51 -13.20
C LEU A 28 8.68 5.11 -14.63
N LYS A 29 9.65 4.61 -15.41
CA LYS A 29 9.42 4.09 -16.77
C LYS A 29 9.83 2.60 -16.86
N PRO A 30 8.88 1.67 -16.97
CA PRO A 30 7.42 1.88 -16.98
C PRO A 30 6.89 2.32 -15.61
N PRO A 31 5.69 2.93 -15.52
CA PRO A 31 5.02 3.19 -14.25
C PRO A 31 4.91 1.90 -13.44
N ARG A 32 5.16 1.99 -12.14
CA ARG A 32 5.08 0.85 -11.22
C ARG A 32 4.33 1.24 -9.96
N VAL A 33 3.61 0.26 -9.41
CA VAL A 33 3.06 0.35 -8.06
C VAL A 33 4.21 0.20 -7.09
N THR A 34 4.40 1.20 -6.23
CA THR A 34 5.46 1.19 -5.21
C THR A 34 4.90 1.13 -3.80
N ASP A 35 3.66 1.56 -3.62
CA ASP A 35 3.03 1.65 -2.33
C ASP A 35 1.55 1.23 -2.46
N TYR A 36 0.95 0.83 -1.35
CA TYR A 36 -0.47 0.56 -1.20
C TYR A 36 -0.99 1.29 0.03
N ILE A 37 -2.23 1.75 -0.01
CA ILE A 37 -2.88 2.40 1.13
C ILE A 37 -4.24 1.77 1.39
N CYS A 38 -4.55 1.50 2.65
CA CYS A 38 -5.90 1.07 3.01
C CYS A 38 -6.85 2.26 3.07
N HIS A 39 -7.92 2.23 2.28
CA HIS A 39 -8.93 3.29 2.33
C HIS A 39 -9.58 3.45 3.72
N ARG A 40 -9.74 2.34 4.45
CA ARG A 40 -10.46 2.31 5.73
C ARG A 40 -9.61 2.75 6.91
N CYS A 41 -8.42 2.14 7.09
CA CYS A 41 -7.56 2.44 8.23
C CYS A 41 -6.39 3.37 7.90
N GLN A 42 -6.28 3.83 6.64
CA GLN A 42 -5.27 4.79 6.16
C GLN A 42 -3.81 4.33 6.36
N LYS A 43 -3.59 3.05 6.68
CA LYS A 43 -2.24 2.46 6.78
C LYS A 43 -1.62 2.28 5.40
N GLY A 44 -0.35 2.66 5.30
CA GLY A 44 0.48 2.52 4.09
C GLY A 44 1.33 1.25 4.12
N PHE A 45 1.61 0.71 2.94
CA PHE A 45 2.43 -0.48 2.73
C PHE A 45 3.34 -0.25 1.53
N GLU A 46 4.64 -0.52 1.65
CA GLU A 46 5.58 -0.44 0.53
C GLU A 46 5.62 -1.78 -0.18
N VAL A 47 5.73 -1.75 -1.50
CA VAL A 47 6.06 -2.93 -2.29
C VAL A 47 7.57 -3.16 -2.18
N GLY A 48 7.96 -4.13 -1.36
CA GLY A 48 9.33 -4.56 -1.19
C GLY A 48 9.77 -5.53 -2.30
N GLY A 49 10.57 -5.08 -3.25
CA GLY A 49 11.28 -5.96 -4.19
C GLY A 49 10.46 -6.51 -5.37
N LYS A 50 10.88 -7.67 -5.90
CA LYS A 50 10.44 -8.26 -7.19
C LYS A 50 9.15 -9.09 -7.12
N GLU A 51 8.63 -9.33 -5.93
CA GLU A 51 7.46 -10.15 -5.67
C GLU A 51 6.54 -9.29 -4.81
N ASN A 52 5.22 -9.45 -4.87
CA ASN A 52 4.21 -8.60 -4.19
C ASN A 52 4.28 -8.65 -2.65
N ILE A 53 5.46 -8.49 -2.07
CA ILE A 53 5.78 -8.46 -0.67
C ILE A 53 5.45 -7.06 -0.21
N LEU A 54 4.40 -6.97 0.59
CA LEU A 54 4.05 -5.71 1.24
C LEU A 54 4.77 -5.63 2.58
N THR A 55 5.61 -4.61 2.69
CA THR A 55 6.26 -4.22 3.93
C THR A 55 5.42 -3.11 4.54
N PHE A 56 4.99 -3.27 5.79
CA PHE A 56 4.31 -2.20 6.50
C PHE A 56 5.28 -1.02 6.64
N ILE A 57 5.00 0.08 5.94
CA ILE A 57 5.65 1.35 6.23
C ILE A 57 4.82 1.94 7.33
N LYS A 58 5.46 2.08 8.49
CA LYS A 58 4.92 2.78 9.65
C LYS A 58 4.10 3.99 9.18
N GLU A 59 2.91 4.15 9.75
CA GLU A 59 1.98 5.24 9.46
C GLU A 59 2.78 6.51 9.15
N LYS A 60 2.60 7.08 7.95
CA LYS A 60 2.95 8.49 7.77
C LYS A 60 2.07 9.20 8.78
N ALA A 61 2.65 9.52 9.94
CA ALA A 61 2.08 10.50 10.83
C ALA A 61 1.76 11.67 9.91
N ASN A 62 0.47 11.99 9.82
CA ASN A 62 0.06 13.25 9.27
C ASN A 62 0.63 14.29 10.25
N GLU A 63 1.92 14.62 10.11
CA GLU A 63 2.50 15.83 10.65
C GLU A 63 1.77 16.95 9.93
N LYS A 64 0.59 17.28 10.46
CA LYS A 64 0.07 18.62 10.40
C LYS A 64 1.14 19.50 11.02
N THR A 65 2.09 19.97 10.22
CA THR A 65 2.89 21.14 10.54
C THR A 65 1.90 22.30 10.58
N GLN A 66 1.35 22.56 11.76
CA GLN A 66 0.90 23.90 12.13
C GLN A 66 2.15 24.69 12.49
N VAL A 67 2.59 25.59 11.61
CA VAL A 67 3.22 26.87 11.96
C VAL A 67 2.78 27.90 10.93
#